data_AF-A0A1Q5LCC4-F1
#
_entry.id   AF-A0A1Q5LCC4-F1
#
_cell.length_a   1.000
_cell.length_b   1.000
_cell.length_c   1.000
_cell.angle_alpha   90.00
_cell.angle_beta   90.00
_cell.angle_gamma   90.00
#
_symmetry.space_group_name_H-M   'P 1'
#
loop_
_entity.id
_entity.type
_entity.pdbx_description
1 polymer ?
#
loop_
_entity_poly.entity_id
_entity_poly.type
_entity_poly.pdbx_seq_one_letter_code
_entity_poly.pdbx_strand_id
1 'polypeptide(L)'
;MTVEIEALLAELRALPDLRPGGPREAEALLAGVKSAAGRWADVLYEIQESTHGLVGPRTAAALEVAFRRAEESYVELEIALGDAGRRTGS
;
A
#
# COMPACT_ATOMS: atom_id res chain seq x y z
N MET A 1 -8.08 -13.89 -0.88
CA MET A 1 -9.02 -12.75 -0.94
C MET A 1 -9.52 -12.27 0.42
N THR A 2 -10.30 -13.02 1.19
CA THR A 2 -10.79 -12.53 2.50
C THR A 2 -9.65 -12.25 3.50
N VAL A 3 -8.61 -13.08 3.49
CA VAL A 3 -7.42 -12.89 4.35
C VAL A 3 -6.65 -11.61 4.00
N GLU A 4 -6.41 -11.33 2.71
CA GLU A 4 -5.68 -10.13 2.29
C GLU A 4 -6.45 -8.84 2.55
N ILE A 5 -7.78 -8.87 2.37
CA ILE A 5 -8.64 -7.73 2.71
C ILE A 5 -8.61 -7.47 4.23
N GLU A 6 -8.71 -8.51 5.06
CA GLU A 6 -8.62 -8.33 6.52
C GLU A 6 -7.24 -7.84 6.95
N ALA A 7 -6.17 -8.32 6.32
CA ALA A 7 -4.81 -7.83 6.57
C ALA A 7 -4.66 -6.35 6.20
N LEU A 8 -5.14 -5.93 5.03
CA LEU A 8 -5.17 -4.52 4.62
C LEU A 8 -5.95 -3.67 5.63
N LEU A 9 -7.14 -4.12 6.04
CA LEU A 9 -7.94 -3.39 7.02
C LEU A 9 -7.27 -3.32 8.38
N ALA A 10 -6.54 -4.35 8.79
CA ALA A 10 -5.77 -4.33 10.03
C ALA A 10 -4.67 -3.25 9.99
N GLU A 11 -3.93 -3.14 8.88
CA GLU A 11 -2.90 -2.10 8.69
C GLU A 11 -3.51 -0.70 8.72
N LEU A 12 -4.62 -0.49 7.98
CA LEU A 12 -5.30 0.81 7.94
C LEU A 12 -5.86 1.23 9.31
N ARG A 13 -6.38 0.27 10.10
CA ARG A 13 -6.87 0.53 11.46
C ARG A 13 -5.75 0.78 12.46
N ALA A 14 -4.56 0.25 12.20
CA ALA A 14 -3.38 0.45 13.04
C ALA A 14 -2.64 1.76 12.75
N LEU A 15 -3.04 2.52 11.72
CA LEU A 15 -2.40 3.79 11.40
C LEU A 15 -2.48 4.77 12.58
N PRO A 16 -1.36 5.45 12.92
CA PRO A 16 -1.39 6.54 13.87
C PRO A 16 -2.20 7.72 13.32
N ASP A 17 -2.42 8.75 14.14
CA ASP A 17 -3.09 9.98 13.68
C ASP A 17 -2.41 10.50 12.40
N LEU A 18 -3.22 10.84 11.40
CA LEU A 18 -2.77 11.37 10.11
C LEU A 18 -2.17 12.78 10.25
N ARG A 19 -2.08 13.30 11.47
CA ARG A 19 -1.42 14.56 11.84
C ARG A 19 -0.23 14.25 12.76
N PRO A 20 0.93 13.85 12.21
CA PRO A 20 2.10 13.56 13.03
C PRO A 20 2.57 14.84 13.74
N GLY A 21 2.79 14.77 15.05
CA GLY A 21 3.29 15.87 15.89
C GLY A 21 4.81 16.05 15.84
N GLY A 22 5.54 15.12 15.21
CA GLY A 22 6.97 15.22 15.06
C GLY A 22 7.60 14.15 14.17
N PRO A 23 8.93 14.19 13.97
CA PRO A 23 9.64 13.34 13.01
C PRO A 23 9.43 11.82 13.21
N ARG A 24 9.44 11.34 14.47
CA ARG A 24 9.21 9.91 14.78
C ARG A 24 7.79 9.46 14.46
N GLU A 25 6.81 10.32 14.71
CA GLU A 25 5.41 10.03 14.39
C GLU A 25 5.17 10.06 12.88
N ALA A 26 5.84 10.95 12.15
CA ALA A 26 5.82 10.96 10.69
C ALA A 26 6.46 9.69 10.10
N GLU A 27 7.59 9.23 10.67
CA GLU A 27 8.22 7.97 10.28
C GLU A 27 7.30 6.76 10.51
N ALA A 28 6.65 6.69 11.68
CA ALA A 28 5.69 5.63 11.99
C ALA A 28 4.46 5.66 11.06
N LEU A 29 3.94 6.85 10.75
CA LEU A 29 2.84 7.01 9.80
C LEU A 29 3.24 6.54 8.39
N LEU A 30 4.43 6.93 7.91
CA LEU A 30 4.93 6.51 6.60
C LEU A 30 5.13 5.00 6.53
N ALA A 31 5.65 4.38 7.59
CA ALA A 31 5.79 2.93 7.67
C ALA A 31 4.44 2.20 7.58
N GLY A 32 3.43 2.69 8.30
CA GLY A 32 2.08 2.12 8.25
C GLY A 32 1.43 2.28 6.88
N VAL A 33 1.50 3.47 6.27
CA VAL A 33 0.92 3.71 4.94
C VAL A 33 1.64 2.89 3.86
N LYS A 34 2.97 2.72 3.96
CA LYS A 34 3.74 1.81 3.10
C LYS A 34 3.21 0.38 3.20
N SER A 35 3.03 -0.14 4.43
CA SER A 35 2.52 -1.51 4.64
C SER A 35 1.13 -1.68 3.99
N ALA A 36 0.23 -0.72 4.20
CA ALA A 36 -1.10 -0.73 3.60
C ALA A 36 -1.05 -0.68 2.06
N ALA A 37 -0.13 0.08 1.46
CA ALA A 37 0.04 0.13 0.00
C ALA A 37 0.47 -1.23 -0.57
N GLY A 38 1.40 -1.94 0.10
CA GLY A 38 1.81 -3.29 -0.28
C GLY A 38 0.64 -4.28 -0.24
N ARG A 39 -0.12 -4.27 0.87
CA ARG A 39 -1.33 -5.11 1.00
C ARG A 39 -2.39 -4.81 -0.05
N TRP A 40 -2.53 -3.54 -0.44
CA TRP A 40 -3.46 -3.18 -1.50
C TRP A 40 -3.01 -3.72 -2.87
N ALA A 41 -1.71 -3.72 -3.16
CA ALA A 41 -1.16 -4.37 -4.34
C ALA A 41 -1.46 -5.89 -4.33
N ASP A 42 -1.27 -6.56 -3.20
CA ASP A 42 -1.59 -8.00 -3.04
C ASP A 42 -3.08 -8.29 -3.32
N VAL A 43 -4.00 -7.48 -2.77
CA VAL A 43 -5.44 -7.60 -3.01
C VAL A 43 -5.76 -7.42 -4.50
N LEU A 44 -5.18 -6.41 -5.16
CA LEU A 44 -5.39 -6.17 -6.58
C LEU A 44 -4.85 -7.32 -7.45
N TYR A 45 -3.71 -7.89 -7.08
CA TYR A 45 -3.14 -9.06 -7.74
C TYR A 45 -4.09 -10.27 -7.63
N GLU A 46 -4.59 -10.58 -6.43
CA GLU A 46 -5.55 -11.68 -6.24
C GLU A 46 -6.85 -11.46 -7.02
N ILE A 47 -7.35 -10.23 -7.08
CA ILE A 47 -8.54 -9.89 -7.87
C ILE A 47 -8.27 -10.11 -9.36
N GLN A 48 -7.12 -9.67 -9.86
CA GLN A 48 -6.71 -9.89 -11.25
C GLN A 48 -6.68 -11.38 -11.59
N GLU A 49 -6.05 -12.20 -10.75
CA GLU A 49 -6.00 -13.66 -10.93
C GLU A 49 -7.39 -14.30 -10.88
N SER A 50 -8.23 -13.89 -9.91
CA SER A 50 -9.59 -14.45 -9.75
C SER A 50 -10.54 -14.10 -10.88
N THR A 51 -10.29 -12.98 -11.57
CA THR A 51 -11.12 -12.48 -12.69
C THR A 51 -10.55 -12.86 -14.05
N HIS A 52 -9.39 -13.54 -14.10
CA HIS A 52 -8.74 -13.95 -15.32
C HIS A 52 -9.66 -14.85 -16.17
N GLY A 53 -9.88 -14.46 -17.43
CA GLY A 53 -10.80 -15.15 -18.36
C GLY A 53 -12.29 -14.89 -18.11
N LEU A 54 -12.65 -14.18 -17.04
CA LEU A 54 -14.04 -13.82 -16.71
C LEU A 54 -14.39 -12.38 -17.14
N VAL A 55 -13.39 -11.54 -17.34
CA VAL A 55 -13.56 -10.13 -17.71
C VAL A 55 -13.02 -9.85 -19.12
N GLY A 56 -13.61 -8.85 -19.79
CA GLY A 56 -13.14 -8.42 -21.10
C GLY A 56 -11.75 -7.74 -21.05
N PRO A 57 -11.03 -7.66 -22.19
CA PRO A 57 -9.65 -7.15 -22.25
C PRO A 57 -9.44 -5.77 -21.64
N ARG A 58 -10.43 -4.87 -21.80
CA ARG A 58 -10.37 -3.52 -21.24
C ARG A 58 -10.38 -3.52 -19.71
N THR A 59 -11.18 -4.39 -19.09
CA THR A 59 -11.25 -4.50 -17.64
C THR A 59 -9.96 -5.13 -17.09
N ALA A 60 -9.45 -6.17 -17.76
CA ALA A 60 -8.17 -6.76 -17.39
C ALA A 60 -7.02 -5.74 -17.41
N ALA A 61 -6.91 -4.95 -18.49
CA ALA A 61 -5.90 -3.90 -18.60
C ALA A 61 -6.06 -2.81 -17.52
N ALA A 62 -7.30 -2.46 -17.15
CA ALA A 62 -7.55 -1.49 -16.09
C ALA A 62 -7.13 -2.02 -14.71
N LEU A 63 -7.38 -3.31 -14.41
CA LEU A 63 -6.92 -3.96 -13.19
C LEU A 63 -5.39 -4.01 -13.12
N GLU A 64 -4.73 -4.35 -14.22
CA GLU A 64 -3.26 -4.37 -14.29
C GLU A 64 -2.67 -2.96 -14.04
N VAL A 65 -3.29 -1.90 -14.57
CA VAL A 65 -2.88 -0.52 -14.29
C VAL A 65 -3.09 -0.16 -12.82
N ALA A 66 -4.22 -0.57 -12.23
CA ALA A 66 -4.48 -0.32 -10.81
C ALA A 66 -3.44 -1.02 -9.92
N PHE A 67 -3.14 -2.28 -10.20
CA PHE A 67 -2.11 -3.07 -9.50
C PHE A 67 -0.76 -2.37 -9.56
N ARG A 68 -0.29 -2.04 -10.77
CA ARG A 68 1.00 -1.35 -10.97
C ARG A 68 1.08 -0.04 -10.19
N ARG A 69 -0.01 0.75 -10.16
CA ARG A 69 -0.05 2.01 -9.40
C ARG A 69 0.02 1.80 -7.89
N ALA A 70 -0.52 0.68 -7.39
CA ALA A 70 -0.37 0.32 -5.98
C ALA A 70 1.09 -0.06 -5.67
N GLU A 71 1.75 -0.82 -6.54
CA GLU A 71 3.18 -1.13 -6.41
C GLU A 71 4.05 0.13 -6.48
N GLU A 72 3.80 1.02 -7.44
CA GLU A 72 4.50 2.31 -7.56
C GLU A 72 4.33 3.13 -6.27
N SER A 73 3.11 3.19 -5.73
CA SER A 73 2.86 3.86 -4.46
C SER A 73 3.65 3.24 -3.30
N TYR A 74 3.76 1.91 -3.23
CA TYR A 74 4.57 1.22 -2.22
C TYR A 74 6.05 1.62 -2.32
N VAL A 75 6.61 1.63 -3.54
CA VAL A 75 8.03 1.97 -3.78
C VAL A 75 8.31 3.42 -3.39
N GLU A 76 7.47 4.38 -3.79
CA GLU A 76 7.67 5.79 -3.44
C GLU A 76 7.56 6.01 -1.92
N LEU A 77 6.66 5.30 -1.24
CA LEU A 77 6.56 5.34 0.22
C LEU A 77 7.77 4.71 0.92
N GLU A 78 8.38 3.67 0.34
CA GLU A 78 9.64 3.10 0.81
C GLU A 78 10.78 4.12 0.75
N ILE A 79 10.88 4.86 -0.35
CA ILE A 79 11.86 5.93 -0.52
C ILE A 79 11.61 7.03 0.52
N ALA A 80 10.37 7.51 0.64
CA ALA A 80 10.01 8.56 1.59
C ALA A 80 10.29 8.16 3.06
N LEU A 81 10.00 6.91 3.42
CA LEU A 81 10.33 6.35 4.74
C LEU A 81 11.84 6.32 4.98
N GLY A 82 12.61 5.86 3.99
CA GLY A 82 14.07 5.84 4.07
C GLY A 82 14.65 7.25 4.27
N ASP A 83 14.08 8.25 3.63
CA ASP A 83 14.47 9.66 3.77
C ASP A 83 14.12 10.23 5.16
N ALA A 84 12.94 9.88 5.69
CA ALA A 84 12.50 10.29 7.02
C ALA A 84 13.42 9.73 8.13
N GLY A 85 13.75 8.44 8.06
CA GLY A 85 14.64 7.78 9.03
C GLY A 85 16.05 8.37 9.08
N ARG A 86 16.56 8.87 7.95
CA ARG A 86 17.86 9.56 7.90
C ARG A 86 17.85 10.92 8.61
N ARG A 87 16.69 11.56 8.76
CA ARG A 87 16.55 12.84 9.48
C ARG A 87 16.31 12.66 10.99
N THR A 88 15.79 11.52 11.43
CA THR A 88 15.54 11.22 12.85
C THR A 88 16.75 10.65 13.58
N GLY A 89 17.71 10.06 12.85
CA GLY A 89 18.97 9.54 13.37
C GLY A 89 20.14 10.53 13.45
N SER A 90 19.91 11.81 13.11
CA SER A 90 20.91 12.90 13.17
C SER A 90 20.62 13.85 14.32
#